data_AF-A0AAE1WLN4-F1
#
_entry.id   AF-A0AAE1WLN4-F1
#
_cell.length_a   1.000
_cell.length_b   1.000
_cell.length_c   1.000
_cell.angle_alpha   90.00
_cell.angle_beta   90.00
_cell.angle_gamma   90.00
#
_symmetry.space_group_name_H-M   'P 1'
#
loop_
_entity.id
_entity.type
_entity.pdbx_description
1 polymer ?
#
loop_
_entity_poly.entity_id
_entity_poly.type
_entity_poly.pdbx_seq_one_letter_code
_entity_poly.pdbx_strand_id
1 'polypeptide(L)'
;MFFVCWVDAFGLGDLESQRSMRKSLLSGRKRDVAKDPTGKEINALQQHIQNLLTPSTPFFFNTLYDPFRDGADFVRGYPFSMREGVPTAVSHGLWLNIPDYDAPTQLVKPLERNTRYVDAVLTIPKGTLFPMCGMNLAFDRELIGPAMYFGLMGDGQPIGRYDDMWAGWCTKVITDHLGLGVKTGLPYIWHSKASNPFVNLKKEYKGIYWQEDIIPFFQSVTLPKECTTVQKCYIELSKLVKEKLGPIDPYFQKLADAMVTWIDAWDELNSSAQPAPAAADAKKDGSSSKKK
;
A
#
# COMPACT_ATOMS: atom_id res chain seq x y z
N MET A 1 -7.86 -11.49 -2.34
CA MET A 1 -6.45 -12.01 -2.40
C MET A 1 -5.49 -10.91 -1.96
N PHE A 2 -4.61 -11.13 -0.96
CA PHE A 2 -3.68 -10.10 -0.47
C PHE A 2 -2.39 -10.06 -1.26
N PHE A 3 -1.90 -8.85 -1.57
CA PHE A 3 -0.59 -8.62 -2.19
C PHE A 3 0.34 -8.00 -1.17
N VAL A 4 1.57 -8.51 -1.07
CA VAL A 4 2.64 -7.91 -0.27
C VAL A 4 3.75 -7.44 -1.20
N CYS A 5 4.02 -6.14 -1.19
CA CYS A 5 5.09 -5.53 -1.95
C CYS A 5 6.36 -5.52 -1.09
N TRP A 6 7.43 -6.10 -1.63
CA TRP A 6 8.79 -5.95 -1.11
C TRP A 6 9.62 -5.29 -2.22
N VAL A 7 9.82 -3.97 -2.12
CA VAL A 7 10.46 -3.14 -3.17
C VAL A 7 12.00 -3.28 -3.21
N ASP A 8 12.55 -4.38 -2.69
CA ASP A 8 13.83 -4.86 -3.24
C ASP A 8 13.67 -5.39 -4.69
N ALA A 9 12.43 -5.53 -5.19
CA ALA A 9 12.13 -6.08 -6.51
C ALA A 9 12.07 -5.07 -7.69
N PHE A 10 11.84 -3.77 -7.47
CA PHE A 10 11.55 -2.83 -8.59
C PHE A 10 12.75 -2.04 -9.12
N GLY A 11 13.97 -2.38 -8.68
CA GLY A 11 15.23 -1.85 -9.25
C GLY A 11 15.98 -2.82 -10.17
N LEU A 12 15.38 -3.96 -10.54
CA LEU A 12 16.10 -5.05 -11.22
C LEU A 12 15.61 -5.19 -12.66
N GLY A 13 16.11 -4.31 -13.54
CA GLY A 13 15.99 -4.46 -14.99
C GLY A 13 16.81 -5.62 -15.59
N ASP A 14 17.39 -6.50 -14.77
CA ASP A 14 18.21 -7.62 -15.23
C ASP A 14 17.83 -8.96 -14.56
N LEU A 15 17.67 -9.97 -15.41
CA LEU A 15 17.34 -11.37 -15.12
C LEU A 15 18.30 -12.02 -14.11
N GLU A 16 19.57 -11.59 -14.04
CA GLU A 16 20.53 -12.11 -13.06
C GLU A 16 20.17 -11.73 -11.62
N SER A 17 19.63 -10.53 -11.42
CA SER A 17 19.30 -10.05 -10.09
C SER A 17 18.02 -10.71 -9.55
N GLN A 18 17.05 -10.98 -10.42
CA GLN A 18 15.88 -11.80 -10.06
C GLN A 18 16.26 -13.25 -9.72
N ARG A 19 17.24 -13.84 -10.42
CA ARG A 19 17.82 -15.15 -10.09
C ARG A 19 18.58 -15.14 -8.76
N SER A 20 19.26 -14.04 -8.43
CA SER A 20 19.95 -13.85 -7.15
C SER A 20 18.96 -13.78 -5.98
N MET A 21 17.82 -13.11 -6.15
CA MET A 21 16.76 -13.03 -5.14
C MET A 21 16.09 -14.39 -4.90
N ARG A 22 15.78 -15.14 -5.97
CA ARG A 22 15.26 -16.52 -5.87
C ARG A 22 16.27 -17.45 -5.20
N LYS A 23 17.57 -17.28 -5.48
CA LYS A 23 18.64 -17.98 -4.74
C LYS A 23 18.76 -17.50 -3.29
N SER A 24 18.55 -16.23 -2.97
CA SER A 24 18.60 -15.70 -1.58
C SER A 24 17.47 -16.28 -0.71
N LEU A 25 16.25 -16.29 -1.26
CA LEU A 25 15.08 -16.92 -0.67
C LEU A 25 15.25 -18.44 -0.47
N LEU A 26 15.93 -19.11 -1.41
CA LEU A 26 16.20 -20.56 -1.34
C LEU A 26 17.49 -20.93 -0.59
N SER A 27 18.41 -19.98 -0.35
CA SER A 27 19.72 -20.23 0.31
C SER A 27 19.78 -19.79 1.77
N GLY A 28 18.66 -19.30 2.34
CA GLY A 28 18.60 -18.95 3.76
C GLY A 28 19.61 -17.88 4.17
N ARG A 29 19.86 -16.87 3.32
CA ARG A 29 20.69 -15.72 3.70
C ARG A 29 19.96 -14.90 4.79
N LYS A 30 20.21 -15.26 6.05
CA LYS A 30 19.70 -14.73 7.33
C LYS A 30 19.84 -13.21 7.62
N ARG A 31 20.12 -12.35 6.63
CA ARG A 31 20.56 -10.96 6.91
C ARG A 31 19.48 -9.88 6.88
N ASP A 32 18.30 -10.15 6.33
CA ASP A 32 17.28 -9.09 6.11
C ASP A 32 15.96 -9.30 6.89
N VAL A 33 15.96 -10.24 7.85
CA VAL A 33 14.81 -10.48 8.74
C VAL A 33 15.02 -9.70 10.04
N ALA A 34 14.11 -8.77 10.35
CA ALA A 34 14.13 -8.06 11.62
C ALA A 34 13.86 -9.01 12.79
N LYS A 35 14.37 -8.65 13.97
CA LYS A 35 14.17 -9.37 15.22
C LYS A 35 13.42 -8.51 16.23
N ASP A 36 12.57 -9.15 17.01
CA ASP A 36 11.85 -8.50 18.10
C ASP A 36 12.81 -8.27 19.30
N PRO A 37 12.37 -7.56 20.35
CA PRO A 37 13.21 -7.34 21.54
C PRO A 37 13.64 -8.63 22.27
N THR A 38 12.99 -9.76 22.01
CA THR A 38 13.37 -11.08 22.55
C THR A 38 14.40 -11.81 21.68
N GLY A 39 14.74 -11.24 20.51
CA GLY A 39 15.67 -11.81 19.54
C GLY A 39 15.03 -12.79 18.56
N LYS A 40 13.70 -12.95 18.59
CA LYS A 40 12.96 -13.83 17.68
C LYS A 40 12.79 -13.16 16.32
N GLU A 41 12.94 -13.96 15.27
CA GLU A 41 12.69 -13.51 13.89
C GLU A 41 11.21 -13.16 13.69
N ILE A 42 10.98 -12.05 13.00
CA ILE A 42 9.63 -11.53 12.77
C ILE A 42 9.10 -11.97 11.41
N ASN A 43 7.88 -12.49 11.41
CA ASN A 43 7.14 -12.80 10.21
C ASN A 43 6.34 -11.58 9.75
N ALA A 44 6.97 -10.70 8.96
CA ALA A 44 6.33 -9.49 8.44
C ALA A 44 5.08 -9.79 7.58
N LEU A 45 5.12 -10.87 6.77
CA LEU A 45 3.99 -11.30 5.95
C LEU A 45 2.77 -11.66 6.80
N GLN A 46 2.97 -12.47 7.85
CA GLN A 46 1.88 -12.84 8.76
C GLN A 46 1.27 -11.61 9.45
N GLN A 47 2.10 -10.66 9.88
CA GLN A 47 1.62 -9.44 10.52
C GLN A 47 0.84 -8.54 9.55
N HIS A 48 1.31 -8.39 8.31
CA HIS A 48 0.56 -7.69 7.27
C HIS A 48 -0.81 -8.34 7.03
N ILE A 49 -0.87 -9.67 6.92
CA ILE A 49 -2.13 -10.40 6.76
C ILE A 49 -3.06 -10.16 7.96
N GLN A 50 -2.54 -10.20 9.19
CA GLN A 50 -3.33 -9.92 10.38
C GLN A 50 -3.91 -8.49 10.38
N ASN A 51 -3.11 -7.49 9.96
CA ASN A 51 -3.56 -6.11 9.85
C ASN A 51 -4.69 -5.96 8.81
N LEU A 52 -4.61 -6.68 7.69
CA LEU A 52 -5.64 -6.65 6.65
C LEU A 52 -6.92 -7.39 7.05
N LEU A 53 -6.79 -8.48 7.82
CA LEU A 53 -7.93 -9.29 8.30
C LEU A 53 -8.69 -8.64 9.47
N THR A 54 -8.15 -7.60 10.09
CA THR A 54 -8.77 -6.91 11.23
C THR A 54 -9.34 -5.55 10.81
N PRO A 55 -10.47 -5.10 11.36
CA PRO A 55 -11.06 -3.82 10.98
C PRO A 55 -10.18 -2.62 11.35
N SER A 56 -10.44 -1.50 10.70
CA SER A 56 -9.83 -0.19 10.98
C SER A 56 -10.85 0.76 11.60
N THR A 57 -10.36 1.77 12.32
CA THR A 57 -11.20 2.77 13.00
C THR A 57 -10.92 4.20 12.50
N PRO A 58 -11.18 4.54 11.22
CA PRO A 58 -10.72 5.81 10.65
C PRO A 58 -11.58 7.02 11.06
N PHE A 59 -12.81 6.80 11.53
CA PHE A 59 -13.78 7.87 11.80
C PHE A 59 -13.73 8.43 13.23
N PHE A 60 -13.08 7.71 14.15
CA PHE A 60 -12.86 8.17 15.52
C PHE A 60 -11.52 7.63 15.99
N PHE A 61 -10.64 8.51 16.46
CA PHE A 61 -9.29 8.11 16.82
C PHE A 61 -9.29 7.41 18.19
N ASN A 62 -8.99 6.10 18.21
CA ASN A 62 -8.69 5.41 19.46
C ASN A 62 -7.32 5.92 19.96
N THR A 63 -7.29 6.52 21.15
CA THR A 63 -6.04 7.10 21.69
C THR A 63 -5.09 6.06 22.28
N LEU A 64 -5.55 4.80 22.39
CA LEU A 64 -4.71 3.63 22.62
C LEU A 64 -4.35 2.97 21.27
N TYR A 65 -3.55 1.91 21.29
CA TYR A 65 -3.23 1.07 20.13
C TYR A 65 -4.48 0.53 19.41
N ASP A 66 -4.26 -0.10 18.25
CA ASP A 66 -5.30 -0.80 17.49
C ASP A 66 -6.13 -1.75 18.38
N PRO A 67 -7.44 -1.50 18.57
CA PRO A 67 -8.28 -2.24 19.50
C PRO A 67 -8.55 -3.69 19.06
N PHE A 68 -8.17 -4.07 17.84
CA PHE A 68 -8.32 -5.44 17.34
C PHE A 68 -7.07 -6.30 17.54
N ARG A 69 -6.08 -5.81 18.29
CA ARG A 69 -4.91 -6.59 18.71
C ARG A 69 -5.10 -7.17 20.10
N ASP A 70 -4.45 -8.30 20.33
CA ASP A 70 -4.39 -8.92 21.66
C ASP A 70 -3.87 -7.93 22.70
N GLY A 71 -4.60 -7.79 23.81
CA GLY A 71 -4.23 -6.90 24.91
C GLY A 71 -4.58 -5.42 24.70
N ALA A 72 -5.29 -5.07 23.62
CA ALA A 72 -5.83 -3.73 23.39
C ALA A 72 -7.36 -3.75 23.32
N ASP A 73 -7.99 -2.59 23.59
CA ASP A 73 -9.44 -2.39 23.48
C ASP A 73 -9.72 -0.90 23.19
N PHE A 74 -10.98 -0.58 22.91
CA PHE A 74 -11.50 0.76 22.77
C PHE A 74 -11.46 1.51 24.10
N VAL A 75 -10.89 2.71 24.09
CA VAL A 75 -10.83 3.57 25.28
C VAL A 75 -12.19 4.14 25.67
N ARG A 76 -12.31 4.58 26.93
CA ARG A 76 -13.49 5.32 27.42
C ARG A 76 -13.75 6.54 26.53
N GLY A 77 -15.00 6.69 26.10
CA GLY A 77 -15.44 7.77 25.21
C GLY A 77 -15.48 7.39 23.74
N TYR A 78 -14.92 6.23 23.35
CA TYR A 78 -15.08 5.70 22.01
C TYR A 78 -16.52 5.20 21.80
N PRO A 79 -17.29 5.74 20.82
CA PRO A 79 -18.69 5.38 20.61
C PRO A 79 -18.90 3.89 20.32
N PHE A 80 -19.82 3.24 21.02
CA PHE A 80 -20.14 1.82 20.81
C PHE A 80 -20.59 1.51 19.39
N SER A 81 -21.37 2.41 18.77
CA SER A 81 -21.84 2.29 17.39
C SER A 81 -20.72 2.33 16.34
N MET A 82 -19.50 2.69 16.72
CA MET A 82 -18.34 2.78 15.80
C MET A 82 -17.29 1.69 16.05
N ARG A 83 -17.55 0.75 16.96
CA ARG A 83 -16.57 -0.28 17.37
C ARG A 83 -16.41 -1.43 16.38
N GLU A 84 -17.36 -1.63 15.48
CA GLU A 84 -17.24 -2.63 14.40
C GLU A 84 -16.14 -2.25 13.39
N GLY A 85 -15.83 -0.95 13.30
CA GLY A 85 -14.82 -0.44 12.37
C GLY A 85 -15.24 -0.58 10.91
N VAL A 86 -14.25 -0.56 10.02
CA VAL A 86 -14.42 -0.75 8.58
C VAL A 86 -13.39 -1.74 8.03
N PRO A 87 -13.62 -2.35 6.86
CA PRO A 87 -12.62 -3.20 6.22
C PRO A 87 -11.29 -2.46 6.00
N THR A 88 -10.18 -3.15 6.29
CA THR A 88 -8.83 -2.60 6.10
C THR A 88 -8.34 -2.92 4.70
N ALA A 89 -8.15 -1.89 3.88
CA ALA A 89 -7.68 -2.02 2.50
C ALA A 89 -6.15 -2.09 2.39
N VAL A 90 -5.43 -1.41 3.29
CA VAL A 90 -3.96 -1.29 3.25
C VAL A 90 -3.34 -1.48 4.62
N SER A 91 -2.24 -2.21 4.66
CA SER A 91 -1.34 -2.35 5.81
C SER A 91 0.06 -1.85 5.42
N HIS A 92 0.52 -0.81 6.10
CA HIS A 92 1.83 -0.21 5.95
C HIS A 92 2.79 -0.57 7.09
N GLY A 93 4.03 -0.87 6.70
CA GLY A 93 5.24 -1.22 7.46
C GLY A 93 5.79 -0.21 8.45
N LEU A 94 6.48 -0.67 9.50
CA LEU A 94 7.65 0.05 10.03
C LEU A 94 8.93 -0.68 9.62
N TRP A 95 10.10 -0.26 10.05
CA TRP A 95 11.36 -0.95 9.71
C TRP A 95 12.40 -0.65 10.76
N LEU A 96 13.39 -1.53 10.88
CA LEU A 96 14.58 -1.31 11.69
C LEU A 96 15.78 -1.00 10.79
N ASN A 97 16.87 -0.54 11.40
CA ASN A 97 18.12 -0.16 10.76
C ASN A 97 18.03 1.18 10.01
N ILE A 98 18.10 1.23 8.68
CA ILE A 98 18.15 2.51 7.95
C ILE A 98 16.74 3.09 7.83
N PRO A 99 16.45 4.29 8.37
CA PRO A 99 15.14 4.91 8.22
C PRO A 99 14.86 5.31 6.76
N ASP A 100 13.60 5.24 6.32
CA ASP A 100 13.17 5.78 5.02
C ASP A 100 13.03 7.31 5.10
N TYR A 101 14.18 7.97 5.18
CA TYR A 101 14.29 9.43 5.15
C TYR A 101 14.43 9.93 3.71
N ASP A 102 13.99 11.17 3.49
CA ASP A 102 14.36 11.96 2.32
C ASP A 102 15.89 12.13 2.23
N ALA A 103 16.40 12.33 1.03
CA ALA A 103 17.83 12.45 0.76
C ALA A 103 18.50 13.60 1.53
N PRO A 104 17.91 14.82 1.65
CA PRO A 104 18.46 15.86 2.54
C PRO A 104 18.65 15.37 3.98
N THR A 105 17.66 14.73 4.58
CA THR A 105 17.74 14.20 5.95
C THR A 105 18.79 13.09 6.05
N GLN A 106 18.88 12.20 5.05
CA GLN A 106 19.93 11.18 5.01
C GLN A 106 21.34 11.78 4.92
N LEU A 107 21.52 12.89 4.19
CA LEU A 107 22.81 13.59 4.08
C LEU A 107 23.28 14.15 5.42
N VAL A 108 22.36 14.70 6.22
CA VAL A 108 22.71 15.29 7.52
C VAL A 108 22.77 14.26 8.66
N LYS A 109 22.17 13.07 8.47
CA LYS A 109 22.15 11.99 9.48
C LYS A 109 22.56 10.61 8.92
N PRO A 110 23.74 10.47 8.31
CA PRO A 110 24.14 9.25 7.59
C PRO A 110 24.35 8.02 8.51
N LEU A 111 24.62 8.26 9.79
CA LEU A 111 24.86 7.22 10.79
C LEU A 111 23.62 6.88 11.63
N GLU A 112 22.51 7.61 11.48
CA GLU A 112 21.31 7.36 12.26
C GLU A 112 20.71 5.99 11.89
N ARG A 113 20.27 5.26 12.91
CA ARG A 113 19.60 3.96 12.76
C ARG A 113 18.36 3.92 13.62
N ASN A 114 17.26 3.44 13.06
CA ASN A 114 16.09 3.09 13.84
C ASN A 114 16.34 1.76 14.57
N THR A 115 16.67 1.86 15.85
CA THR A 115 16.83 0.73 16.77
C THR A 115 15.62 0.53 17.68
N ARG A 116 14.66 1.46 17.64
CA ARG A 116 13.48 1.43 18.50
C ARG A 116 12.41 0.56 17.89
N TYR A 117 12.26 -0.61 18.48
CA TYR A 117 11.08 -1.43 18.26
C TYR A 117 9.88 -0.82 18.99
N VAL A 118 8.86 -0.43 18.25
CA VAL A 118 7.55 -0.05 18.79
C VAL A 118 6.65 -1.24 18.62
N ASP A 119 5.78 -1.59 19.58
CA ASP A 119 4.78 -2.66 19.48
C ASP A 119 3.36 -2.04 19.40
N ALA A 120 3.08 -1.36 18.30
CA ALA A 120 1.81 -0.71 18.03
C ALA A 120 1.42 -0.82 16.54
N VAL A 121 0.14 -1.08 16.31
CA VAL A 121 -0.56 -0.81 15.05
C VAL A 121 -1.55 0.32 15.33
N LEU A 122 -1.77 1.18 14.35
CA LEU A 122 -2.71 2.30 14.41
C LEU A 122 -3.44 2.42 13.06
N THR A 123 -4.71 2.80 13.12
CA THR A 123 -5.44 3.25 11.92
C THR A 123 -5.06 4.68 11.59
N ILE A 124 -4.79 4.95 10.31
CA ILE A 124 -4.61 6.31 9.80
C ILE A 124 -5.99 6.97 9.71
N PRO A 125 -6.25 8.08 10.43
CA PRO A 125 -7.55 8.73 10.45
C PRO A 125 -8.05 9.15 9.07
N LYS A 126 -9.38 9.22 8.90
CA LYS A 126 -9.98 9.80 7.70
C LYS A 126 -9.57 11.26 7.55
N GLY A 127 -9.28 11.67 6.31
CA GLY A 127 -8.86 13.03 5.97
C GLY A 127 -7.38 13.32 6.28
N THR A 128 -6.59 12.31 6.68
CA THR A 128 -5.17 12.47 6.98
C THR A 128 -4.32 11.71 5.97
N LEU A 129 -3.43 12.42 5.27
CA LEU A 129 -2.45 11.80 4.37
C LEU A 129 -1.28 11.20 5.16
N PHE A 130 -0.54 10.30 4.53
CA PHE A 130 0.65 9.68 5.11
C PHE A 130 1.71 9.43 4.04
N PRO A 131 3.00 9.43 4.39
CA PRO A 131 4.07 9.00 3.48
C PRO A 131 4.08 7.47 3.44
N MET A 132 3.56 6.89 2.35
CA MET A 132 3.55 5.44 2.16
C MET A 132 4.89 4.98 1.57
N CYS A 133 5.57 4.06 2.24
CA CYS A 133 6.73 3.37 1.70
C CYS A 133 6.30 2.09 0.98
N GLY A 134 6.69 1.94 -0.28
CA GLY A 134 6.39 0.74 -1.07
C GLY A 134 7.14 -0.52 -0.61
N MET A 135 8.25 -0.37 0.13
CA MET A 135 9.13 -1.49 0.52
C MET A 135 8.51 -2.44 1.53
N ASN A 136 7.55 -1.97 2.31
CA ASN A 136 6.93 -2.73 3.38
C ASN A 136 5.43 -2.46 3.41
N LEU A 137 4.75 -3.02 2.42
CA LEU A 137 3.36 -2.71 2.14
C LEU A 137 2.59 -3.97 1.83
N ALA A 138 1.36 -4.06 2.32
CA ALA A 138 0.40 -5.04 1.86
C ALA A 138 -0.96 -4.38 1.63
N PHE A 139 -1.72 -4.91 0.67
CA PHE A 139 -3.05 -4.40 0.37
C PHE A 139 -4.00 -5.51 -0.06
N ASP A 140 -5.28 -5.26 0.14
CA ASP A 140 -6.36 -6.08 -0.40
C ASP A 140 -6.63 -5.68 -1.86
N ARG A 141 -6.33 -6.60 -2.78
CA ARG A 141 -6.51 -6.38 -4.22
C ARG A 141 -7.95 -6.05 -4.60
N GLU A 142 -8.92 -6.64 -3.92
CA GLU A 142 -10.34 -6.45 -4.24
C GLU A 142 -10.85 -5.11 -3.72
N LEU A 143 -10.35 -4.66 -2.56
CA LEU A 143 -10.77 -3.40 -1.96
C LEU A 143 -10.10 -2.17 -2.58
N ILE A 144 -8.85 -2.27 -3.03
CA ILE A 144 -8.07 -1.08 -3.43
C ILE A 144 -7.06 -1.30 -4.57
N GLY A 145 -6.97 -2.51 -5.13
CA GLY A 145 -6.01 -2.87 -6.17
C GLY A 145 -5.93 -1.90 -7.36
N PRO A 146 -7.05 -1.42 -7.94
CA PRO A 146 -7.00 -0.47 -9.05
C PRO A 146 -6.31 0.87 -8.71
N ALA A 147 -6.25 1.26 -7.43
CA ALA A 147 -5.56 2.48 -7.00
C ALA A 147 -4.07 2.28 -6.70
N MET A 148 -3.57 1.04 -6.71
CA MET A 148 -2.16 0.71 -6.44
C MET A 148 -1.27 0.91 -7.68
N TYR A 149 -1.28 2.13 -8.21
CA TYR A 149 -0.43 2.56 -9.31
C TYR A 149 0.60 3.59 -8.83
N PHE A 150 1.87 3.25 -9.00
CA PHE A 150 3.04 4.02 -8.56
C PHE A 150 3.43 5.10 -9.60
N GLY A 151 2.47 5.49 -10.44
CA GLY A 151 2.70 6.48 -11.48
C GLY A 151 3.67 6.02 -12.56
N LEU A 152 4.15 7.01 -13.34
CA LEU A 152 5.12 6.76 -14.40
C LEU A 152 6.49 6.50 -13.75
N MET A 153 6.87 5.23 -13.69
CA MET A 153 8.17 4.77 -13.18
C MET A 153 9.20 4.63 -14.31
N GLY A 154 10.48 4.78 -13.98
CA GLY A 154 11.61 4.60 -14.89
C GLY A 154 12.62 5.74 -14.84
N ASP A 155 13.78 5.54 -15.47
CA ASP A 155 14.82 6.57 -15.53
C ASP A 155 14.34 7.82 -16.27
N GLY A 156 14.63 8.99 -15.70
CA GLY A 156 14.23 10.29 -16.24
C GLY A 156 12.81 10.74 -15.87
N GLN A 157 12.05 9.93 -15.11
CA GLN A 157 10.76 10.38 -14.59
C GLN A 157 10.95 11.39 -13.44
N PRO A 158 10.26 12.53 -13.45
CA PRO A 158 10.53 13.64 -12.54
C PRO A 158 10.08 13.39 -11.09
N ILE A 159 9.21 12.41 -10.84
CA ILE A 159 8.74 12.06 -9.50
C ILE A 159 9.52 10.89 -8.86
N GLY A 160 10.70 10.55 -9.39
CA GLY A 160 11.44 9.37 -8.93
C GLY A 160 11.69 9.38 -7.42
N ARG A 161 11.37 8.27 -6.73
CA ARG A 161 11.40 8.11 -5.27
C ARG A 161 10.30 8.87 -4.51
N TYR A 162 9.31 9.40 -5.21
CA TYR A 162 8.04 9.90 -4.67
C TYR A 162 6.83 9.11 -5.19
N ASP A 163 7.09 8.06 -5.99
CA ASP A 163 6.11 7.22 -6.66
C ASP A 163 5.21 6.43 -5.71
N ASP A 164 5.78 5.92 -4.62
CA ASP A 164 5.05 5.25 -3.55
C ASP A 164 4.24 6.22 -2.70
N MET A 165 4.79 7.37 -2.32
CA MET A 165 4.00 8.41 -1.65
C MET A 165 2.81 8.86 -2.50
N TRP A 166 3.00 9.07 -3.81
CA TRP A 166 1.92 9.39 -4.74
C TRP A 166 0.82 8.33 -4.74
N ALA A 167 1.19 7.05 -4.87
CA ALA A 167 0.25 5.93 -4.80
C ALA A 167 -0.48 5.90 -3.45
N GLY A 168 0.24 6.17 -2.36
CA GLY A 168 -0.30 6.23 -1.00
C GLY A 168 -1.34 7.34 -0.82
N TRP A 169 -1.09 8.53 -1.37
CA TRP A 169 -2.03 9.65 -1.30
C TRP A 169 -3.28 9.41 -2.14
N CYS A 170 -3.14 8.88 -3.36
CA CYS A 170 -4.27 8.47 -4.19
C CYS A 170 -5.14 7.43 -3.45
N THR A 171 -4.49 6.38 -2.95
CA THR A 171 -5.12 5.32 -2.17
C THR A 171 -5.85 5.89 -0.96
N LYS A 172 -5.22 6.81 -0.22
CA LYS A 172 -5.79 7.35 1.01
C LYS A 172 -7.06 8.15 0.74
N VAL A 173 -7.06 9.01 -0.28
CA VAL A 173 -8.26 9.76 -0.69
C VAL A 173 -9.40 8.81 -1.09
N ILE A 174 -9.09 7.75 -1.83
CA ILE A 174 -10.10 6.79 -2.31
C ILE A 174 -10.65 5.93 -1.17
N THR A 175 -9.78 5.41 -0.31
CA THR A 175 -10.21 4.65 0.87
C THR A 175 -11.09 5.50 1.79
N ASP A 176 -10.76 6.78 2.00
CA ASP A 176 -11.57 7.70 2.80
C ASP A 176 -12.94 8.00 2.18
N HIS A 177 -13.01 8.05 0.85
CA HIS A 177 -14.26 8.23 0.12
C HIS A 177 -15.15 6.98 0.21
N LEU A 178 -14.56 5.79 0.02
CA LEU A 178 -15.27 4.50 0.01
C LEU A 178 -15.54 3.93 1.42
N GLY A 179 -15.08 4.62 2.47
CA GLY A 179 -15.27 4.17 3.85
C GLY A 179 -14.41 2.95 4.22
N LEU A 180 -13.20 2.87 3.67
CA LEU A 180 -12.22 1.83 3.92
C LEU A 180 -11.10 2.33 4.84
N GLY A 181 -10.38 1.38 5.44
CA GLY A 181 -9.32 1.64 6.40
C GLY A 181 -7.90 1.48 5.85
N VAL A 182 -6.97 2.24 6.44
CA VAL A 182 -5.53 2.06 6.26
C VAL A 182 -4.90 1.92 7.64
N LYS A 183 -4.10 0.87 7.85
CA LYS A 183 -3.31 0.68 9.07
C LYS A 183 -1.83 0.96 8.80
N THR A 184 -1.16 1.52 9.79
CA THR A 184 0.29 1.67 9.87
C THR A 184 0.77 1.20 11.23
N GLY A 185 2.05 0.92 11.39
CA GLY A 185 2.58 0.24 12.58
C GLY A 185 3.05 -1.14 12.18
N LEU A 186 2.94 -2.14 13.04
CA LEU A 186 3.78 -3.34 12.91
C LEU A 186 3.58 -4.21 11.68
N PRO A 187 4.37 -4.00 10.64
CA PRO A 187 5.30 -5.05 10.22
C PRO A 187 6.70 -4.47 10.04
N TYR A 188 7.77 -5.06 10.57
CA TYR A 188 9.13 -4.55 10.36
C TYR A 188 10.01 -5.57 9.67
N ILE A 189 10.67 -5.02 8.67
CA ILE A 189 11.74 -5.59 7.86
C ILE A 189 13.06 -5.01 8.35
N TRP A 190 14.18 -5.69 8.06
CA TRP A 190 15.49 -5.12 8.30
C TRP A 190 15.97 -4.40 7.04
N HIS A 191 15.97 -3.06 7.06
CA HIS A 191 16.31 -2.28 5.88
C HIS A 191 17.83 -2.09 5.76
N SER A 192 18.45 -2.84 4.85
CA SER A 192 19.92 -2.90 4.66
C SER A 192 20.45 -1.94 3.58
N LYS A 193 19.59 -1.39 2.72
CA LYS A 193 20.00 -0.65 1.53
C LYS A 193 20.21 0.83 1.83
N ALA A 194 21.47 1.26 1.85
CA ALA A 194 21.83 2.67 1.78
C ALA A 194 22.19 3.03 0.32
N SER A 195 21.28 3.66 -0.41
CA SER A 195 21.59 4.22 -1.74
C SER A 195 22.40 5.53 -1.60
N ASN A 196 23.05 5.96 -2.68
CA ASN A 196 23.82 7.19 -2.67
C ASN A 196 22.89 8.41 -2.48
N PRO A 197 23.01 9.16 -1.37
CA PRO A 197 22.06 10.22 -1.06
C PRO A 197 22.17 11.40 -2.03
N PHE A 198 23.32 11.65 -2.67
CA PHE A 198 23.44 12.69 -3.70
C PHE A 198 22.70 12.33 -4.98
N VAL A 199 22.68 11.04 -5.34
CA VAL A 199 21.89 10.56 -6.49
C VAL A 199 20.41 10.64 -6.16
N ASN A 200 20.03 10.24 -4.94
CA ASN A 200 18.64 10.32 -4.48
C ASN A 200 18.14 11.76 -4.46
N LEU A 201 18.93 12.72 -3.97
CA LEU A 201 18.55 14.13 -3.95
C LEU A 201 18.19 14.67 -5.34
N LYS A 202 18.95 14.29 -6.37
CA LYS A 202 18.64 14.68 -7.76
C LYS A 202 17.32 14.09 -8.25
N LYS A 203 17.00 12.86 -7.84
CA LYS A 203 15.74 12.18 -8.19
C LYS A 203 14.55 12.78 -7.43
N GLU A 204 14.74 13.06 -6.15
CA GLU A 204 13.72 13.57 -5.24
C GLU A 204 13.45 15.08 -5.40
N TYR A 205 14.40 15.87 -5.94
CA TYR A 205 14.32 17.34 -5.98
C TYR A 205 12.96 17.89 -6.46
N LYS A 206 12.45 17.37 -7.58
CA LYS A 206 11.14 17.80 -8.12
C LYS A 206 9.99 17.34 -7.23
N GLY A 207 10.06 16.12 -6.67
CA GLY A 207 9.09 15.61 -5.71
C GLY A 207 9.00 16.49 -4.45
N ILE A 208 10.15 16.82 -3.85
CA ILE A 208 10.25 17.72 -2.69
C ILE A 208 9.66 19.10 -3.02
N TYR A 209 9.97 19.65 -4.20
CA TYR A 209 9.46 20.95 -4.59
C TYR A 209 7.94 20.93 -4.83
N TRP A 210 7.45 19.97 -5.61
CA TRP A 210 6.03 19.86 -5.94
C TRP A 210 5.16 19.39 -4.78
N GLN A 211 5.72 18.76 -3.75
CA GLN A 211 4.90 18.29 -2.61
C GLN A 211 4.11 19.44 -1.96
N GLU A 212 4.67 20.66 -1.99
CA GLU A 212 4.05 21.85 -1.41
C GLU A 212 2.73 22.23 -2.11
N ASP A 213 2.54 21.81 -3.36
CA ASP A 213 1.28 21.94 -4.10
C ASP A 213 0.46 20.64 -4.09
N ILE A 214 1.13 19.48 -4.18
CA ILE A 214 0.48 18.16 -4.24
C ILE A 214 -0.25 17.83 -2.93
N ILE A 215 0.34 18.13 -1.78
CA ILE A 215 -0.27 17.82 -0.47
C ILE A 215 -1.56 18.64 -0.24
N PRO A 216 -1.57 19.98 -0.39
CA PRO A 216 -2.81 20.75 -0.33
C PRO A 216 -3.85 20.29 -1.35
N PHE A 217 -3.41 19.92 -2.57
CA PHE A 217 -4.30 19.33 -3.57
C PHE A 217 -5.01 18.10 -3.02
N PHE A 218 -4.29 17.06 -2.58
CA PHE A 218 -4.90 15.83 -2.07
C PHE A 218 -5.76 16.05 -0.83
N GLN A 219 -5.38 16.99 0.06
CA GLN A 219 -6.19 17.37 1.21
C GLN A 219 -7.51 18.04 0.82
N SER A 220 -7.56 18.71 -0.33
CA SER A 220 -8.75 19.39 -0.85
C SER A 220 -9.65 18.50 -1.73
N VAL A 221 -9.14 17.35 -2.20
CA VAL A 221 -9.90 16.48 -3.11
C VAL A 221 -11.19 16.02 -2.45
N THR A 222 -12.31 16.28 -3.14
CA THR A 222 -13.62 15.73 -2.80
C THR A 222 -14.15 14.97 -4.00
N LEU A 223 -14.32 13.66 -3.86
CA LEU A 223 -14.86 12.83 -4.93
C LEU A 223 -16.41 12.84 -4.91
N PRO A 224 -17.07 12.85 -6.08
CA PRO A 224 -18.53 12.75 -6.19
C PRO A 224 -19.08 11.47 -5.56
N LYS A 225 -20.30 11.50 -5.01
CA LYS A 225 -20.92 10.34 -4.35
C LYS A 225 -21.19 9.18 -5.30
N GLU A 226 -21.23 9.46 -6.59
CA GLU A 226 -21.45 8.53 -7.69
C GLU A 226 -20.19 7.68 -7.98
N CYS A 227 -19.03 8.08 -7.46
CA CYS A 227 -17.78 7.32 -7.51
C CYS A 227 -17.78 6.17 -6.50
N THR A 228 -18.64 5.18 -6.73
CA THR A 228 -18.85 4.06 -5.79
C THR A 228 -17.86 2.91 -5.93
N THR A 229 -16.91 2.99 -6.87
CA THR A 229 -15.87 1.96 -7.08
C THR A 229 -14.49 2.59 -7.13
N VAL A 230 -13.44 1.82 -6.85
CA VAL A 230 -12.05 2.28 -6.90
C VAL A 230 -11.71 2.82 -8.29
N GLN A 231 -12.10 2.12 -9.37
CA GLN A 231 -11.89 2.56 -10.74
C GLN A 231 -12.52 3.94 -11.01
N LYS A 232 -13.80 4.12 -10.64
CA LYS A 232 -14.50 5.40 -10.81
C LYS A 232 -13.84 6.51 -10.01
N CYS A 233 -13.42 6.22 -8.78
CA CYS A 233 -12.69 7.17 -7.95
C CYS A 233 -11.35 7.56 -8.59
N TYR A 234 -10.59 6.59 -9.11
CA TYR A 234 -9.26 6.82 -9.68
C TYR A 234 -9.34 7.60 -11.00
N ILE A 235 -10.34 7.31 -11.84
CA ILE A 235 -10.63 8.07 -13.07
C ILE A 235 -11.07 9.50 -12.73
N GLU A 236 -11.89 9.70 -11.72
CA GLU A 236 -12.29 11.06 -11.33
C GLU A 236 -11.09 11.84 -10.75
N LEU A 237 -10.28 11.18 -9.93
CA LEU A 237 -9.04 11.75 -9.41
C LEU A 237 -8.08 12.15 -10.53
N SER A 238 -7.96 11.35 -11.60
CA SER A 238 -7.09 11.70 -12.74
C SER A 238 -7.53 12.99 -13.44
N LYS A 239 -8.84 13.23 -13.57
CA LYS A 239 -9.36 14.51 -14.10
C LYS A 239 -8.94 15.69 -13.22
N LEU A 240 -9.09 15.53 -11.89
CA LEU A 240 -8.69 16.56 -10.93
C LEU A 240 -7.18 16.82 -10.95
N VAL A 241 -6.36 15.78 -11.07
CA VAL A 241 -4.90 15.91 -11.27
C VAL A 241 -4.61 16.71 -12.54
N LYS A 242 -5.28 16.36 -13.65
CA LYS A 242 -5.12 17.03 -14.94
C LYS A 242 -5.47 18.51 -14.88
N GLU A 243 -6.54 18.86 -14.18
CA GLU A 243 -7.03 20.23 -14.04
C GLU A 243 -6.16 21.05 -13.08
N LYS A 244 -5.84 20.51 -11.91
CA LYS A 244 -5.23 21.27 -10.80
C LYS A 244 -3.70 21.22 -10.79
N LEU A 245 -3.12 20.06 -11.08
CA LEU A 245 -1.66 19.88 -11.08
C LEU A 245 -1.07 20.01 -12.49
N GLY A 246 -1.88 19.81 -13.53
CA GLY A 246 -1.48 20.01 -14.92
C GLY A 246 -0.80 21.35 -15.24
N PRO A 247 -1.27 22.49 -14.69
CA PRO A 247 -0.60 23.79 -14.85
C PRO A 247 0.79 23.90 -14.19
N ILE A 248 1.11 23.03 -13.24
CA ILE A 248 2.41 23.05 -12.52
C ILE A 248 3.53 22.51 -13.43
N ASP A 249 3.30 21.37 -14.08
CA ASP A 249 4.24 20.77 -15.02
C ASP A 249 3.50 19.82 -16.00
N PRO A 250 3.86 19.80 -17.30
CA PRO A 250 3.28 18.87 -18.29
C PRO A 250 3.33 17.39 -17.90
N TYR A 251 4.23 17.01 -16.98
CA TYR A 251 4.26 15.69 -16.38
C TYR A 251 2.90 15.26 -15.83
N PHE A 252 2.19 16.14 -15.11
CA PHE A 252 0.91 15.78 -14.49
C PHE A 252 -0.21 15.56 -15.51
N GLN A 253 -0.14 16.23 -16.67
CA GLN A 253 -1.03 15.94 -17.80
C GLN A 253 -0.83 14.51 -18.27
N LYS A 254 0.43 14.12 -18.51
CA LYS A 254 0.80 12.77 -18.94
C LYS A 254 0.49 11.72 -17.87
N LEU A 255 0.72 12.04 -16.59
CA LEU A 255 0.42 11.15 -15.48
C LEU A 255 -1.09 10.89 -15.38
N ALA A 256 -1.92 11.93 -15.51
CA ALA A 256 -3.38 11.79 -15.50
C ALA A 256 -3.87 10.88 -16.64
N ASP A 257 -3.32 11.03 -17.85
CA ASP A 257 -3.66 10.14 -18.97
C ASP A 257 -3.22 8.69 -18.66
N ALA A 258 -2.03 8.51 -18.08
CA ALA A 258 -1.54 7.19 -17.68
C ALA A 258 -2.35 6.56 -16.55
N MET A 259 -2.93 7.35 -15.64
CA MET A 259 -3.84 6.86 -14.61
C MET A 259 -5.11 6.25 -15.22
N VAL A 260 -5.63 6.82 -16.32
CA VAL A 260 -6.77 6.23 -17.04
C VAL A 260 -6.34 4.94 -17.74
N THR A 261 -5.23 4.96 -18.47
CA THR A 261 -4.68 3.75 -19.12
C THR A 261 -4.41 2.62 -18.12
N TRP A 262 -3.96 2.94 -16.91
CA TRP A 262 -3.77 1.94 -15.86
C TRP A 262 -5.09 1.24 -15.48
N ILE A 263 -6.18 1.99 -15.35
CA ILE A 263 -7.50 1.41 -15.05
C ILE A 263 -7.99 0.56 -16.22
N ASP A 264 -7.83 1.02 -17.46
CA ASP A 264 -8.19 0.23 -18.65
C ASP A 264 -7.44 -1.11 -18.68
N ALA A 265 -6.11 -1.08 -18.45
CA ALA A 265 -5.28 -2.27 -18.40
C ALA A 265 -5.64 -3.18 -17.21
N TRP A 266 -5.95 -2.59 -16.06
CA TRP A 266 -6.42 -3.34 -14.89
C TRP A 266 -7.71 -4.10 -15.21
N ASP A 267 -8.71 -3.42 -15.77
CA ASP A 267 -10.01 -4.03 -16.08
C ASP A 267 -9.86 -5.09 -17.18
N GLU A 268 -9.03 -4.87 -18.21
CA GLU A 268 -8.72 -5.88 -19.23
C GLU A 268 -8.15 -7.16 -18.60
N LEU A 269 -7.13 -7.04 -17.75
CA LEU A 269 -6.49 -8.19 -17.10
C LEU A 269 -7.39 -8.90 -16.07
N ASN A 270 -8.37 -8.21 -15.50
CA ASN A 270 -9.26 -8.76 -14.48
C ASN A 270 -10.65 -9.16 -15.01
N SER A 271 -11.01 -8.80 -16.24
CA SER A 271 -12.28 -9.15 -16.89
C SER A 271 -12.45 -10.67 -17.15
N SER A 272 -11.36 -11.44 -17.10
CA SER A 272 -11.33 -12.88 -17.36
C SER A 272 -11.54 -13.77 -16.12
N ALA A 273 -11.70 -13.18 -14.92
CA ALA A 273 -12.00 -13.92 -13.69
C ALA A 273 -13.52 -14.08 -13.47
N GLN A 274 -14.22 -14.72 -14.41
CA GLN A 274 -15.55 -15.28 -14.15
C GLN A 274 -15.39 -16.58 -13.33
N PRO A 275 -16.23 -16.85 -12.33
CA PRO A 275 -16.14 -18.08 -11.54
C PRO A 275 -16.34 -19.29 -12.45
N ALA A 276 -15.54 -20.34 -12.23
CA ALA A 276 -15.72 -21.62 -12.90
C ALA A 276 -17.19 -22.07 -12.80
N PRO A 277 -17.80 -22.59 -13.88
CA PRO A 277 -19.18 -23.03 -13.83
C PRO A 277 -19.32 -24.11 -12.77
N ALA A 278 -20.30 -23.92 -11.88
CA ALA A 278 -20.70 -24.91 -10.88
C ALA A 278 -20.90 -26.27 -11.58
N ALA A 279 -20.30 -27.31 -11.02
CA ALA A 279 -20.47 -28.68 -11.50
C ALA A 279 -21.96 -28.98 -11.57
N ALA A 280 -22.46 -29.19 -12.80
CA ALA A 280 -23.83 -29.55 -13.05
C ALA A 280 -24.15 -30.87 -12.32
N ASP A 281 -25.29 -30.85 -11.61
CA ASP A 281 -25.91 -31.99 -10.96
C ASP A 281 -25.85 -33.25 -11.84
N ALA A 282 -25.16 -34.28 -11.34
CA ALA A 282 -25.28 -35.62 -11.86
C ALA A 282 -26.71 -36.12 -11.61
N LYS A 283 -27.51 -36.12 -12.68
CA LYS A 283 -28.82 -36.76 -12.77
C LYS A 283 -28.78 -38.15 -12.11
N LYS A 284 -29.62 -38.32 -11.10
CA LYS A 284 -30.19 -39.63 -10.75
C LYS A 284 -31.03 -40.10 -11.94
N ASP A 285 -30.53 -41.05 -12.71
CA ASP A 285 -31.39 -41.95 -13.47
C ASP A 285 -31.31 -43.34 -12.86
N GLY A 286 -32.40 -43.71 -12.18
CA GLY A 286 -32.66 -45.07 -11.79
C GLY A 286 -32.97 -45.92 -13.02
N SER A 287 -32.28 -47.04 -13.14
CA SER A 287 -32.69 -48.14 -14.02
C SER A 287 -32.93 -49.37 -13.15
N SER A 288 -34.20 -49.71 -13.02
CA SER A 288 -34.66 -51.01 -12.57
C SER A 288 -34.50 -52.05 -13.70
N SER A 289 -33.91 -53.22 -13.43
CA SER A 289 -34.48 -54.51 -13.87
C SER A 289 -33.72 -55.74 -13.34
N LYS A 290 -34.41 -56.46 -12.46
CA LYS A 290 -34.75 -57.90 -12.49
C LYS A 290 -33.70 -58.99 -12.81
N LYS A 291 -33.69 -59.96 -11.87
CA LYS A 291 -33.51 -61.43 -11.99
C LYS A 291 -32.10 -61.89 -12.40
N LYS A 292 -31.44 -62.78 -11.65
CA LYS A 292 -31.88 -64.05 -11.08
C LYS A 292 -31.06 -64.38 -9.83
#